data_AF-A0A955TQX5-F1
#
_entry.id   AF-A0A955TQX5-F1
#
_cell.length_a   1.000
_cell.length_b   1.000
_cell.length_c   1.000
_cell.angle_alpha   90.00
_cell.angle_beta   90.00
_cell.angle_gamma   90.00
#
_symmetry.space_group_name_H-M   'P 1'
#
loop_
_entity.id
_entity.type
_entity.pdbx_description
1 polymer ?
#
loop_
_entity_poly.entity_id
_entity_poly.type
_entity_poly.pdbx_seq_one_letter_code
_entity_poly.pdbx_strand_id
1 'polypeptide(L)'
;GMIEAFLEASWVLDRPELRELALRVLETLDEEWWDGESGLRHVLGTEHAGVSSLLSDHRHVGQALVAAFQSTGDQAFLQRAEHLAAQTQALLEDAQEGGFYDRPGSRGTLGLLKMPIKPAQENLHMALWYLDLYQLTQKPEYRVTAERTIRSVLSAKQPIPIALMGKTADLWFRGKIHVAVVGEPNDPLTRALVLEGHRVYYPGKLVRVFNPALKNPQWGEIVFPYPGHPVAFACTDRVCSPPVRYPENLAANILDVVGYE
;
A
#
# COMPACT_ATOMS: atom_id res chain seq x y z
N GLY A 1 -4.43 -4.45 8.10
CA GLY A 1 -4.75 -5.88 8.11
C GLY A 1 -3.82 -6.61 9.05
N MET A 2 -4.13 -7.87 9.40
CA MET A 2 -3.23 -8.72 10.22
C MET A 2 -1.85 -8.90 9.55
N ILE A 3 -1.84 -9.11 8.23
CA ILE A 3 -0.61 -9.29 7.43
C ILE A 3 0.29 -8.05 7.54
N GLU A 4 -0.25 -6.85 7.27
CA GLU A 4 0.51 -5.59 7.39
C GLU A 4 1.09 -5.41 8.80
N ALA A 5 0.30 -5.67 9.83
CA ALA A 5 0.73 -5.54 11.22
C ALA A 5 1.87 -6.51 11.56
N PHE A 6 1.84 -7.75 11.08
CA PHE A 6 2.90 -8.72 11.29
C PHE A 6 4.17 -8.39 10.49
N LEU A 7 4.03 -7.86 9.27
CA LEU A 7 5.15 -7.39 8.48
C LEU A 7 5.86 -6.22 9.16
N GLU A 8 5.12 -5.23 9.67
CA GLU A 8 5.70 -4.10 10.41
C GLU A 8 6.31 -4.55 11.75
N ALA A 9 5.57 -5.36 12.53
CA ALA A 9 6.04 -5.86 13.82
C ALA A 9 7.30 -6.74 13.70
N SER A 10 7.48 -7.44 12.57
CA SER A 10 8.70 -8.23 12.34
C SER A 10 9.98 -7.39 12.41
N TRP A 11 9.91 -6.15 11.92
CA TRP A 11 11.02 -5.20 11.97
C TRP A 11 11.10 -4.52 13.33
N VAL A 12 9.99 -3.95 13.81
CA VAL A 12 9.95 -3.14 15.03
C VAL A 12 10.26 -3.95 16.30
N LEU A 13 9.82 -5.21 16.35
CA LEU A 13 10.01 -6.09 17.50
C LEU A 13 11.19 -7.05 17.35
N ASP A 14 11.90 -7.01 16.21
CA ASP A 14 12.99 -7.93 15.88
C ASP A 14 12.56 -9.41 15.90
N ARG A 15 11.40 -9.70 15.27
CA ARG A 15 10.75 -11.02 15.25
C ARG A 15 10.56 -11.48 13.80
N PRO A 16 11.62 -11.99 13.13
CA PRO A 16 11.55 -12.36 11.71
C PRO A 16 10.49 -13.44 11.40
N GLU A 17 10.13 -14.28 12.37
CA GLU A 17 9.09 -15.29 12.21
C GLU A 17 7.68 -14.70 11.96
N LEU A 18 7.43 -13.45 12.37
CA LEU A 18 6.18 -12.75 12.08
C LEU A 18 6.07 -12.42 10.59
N ARG A 19 7.19 -12.07 9.95
CA ARG A 19 7.25 -11.85 8.51
C ARG A 19 6.97 -13.13 7.75
N GLU A 20 7.61 -14.24 8.14
CA GLU A 20 7.37 -15.54 7.53
C GLU A 20 5.91 -15.98 7.65
N LEU A 21 5.30 -15.79 8.82
CA LEU A 21 3.89 -16.08 9.03
C LEU A 21 2.99 -15.21 8.13
N ALA A 22 3.25 -13.91 8.07
CA ALA A 22 2.48 -12.97 7.26
C ALA A 22 2.53 -13.32 5.76
N LEU A 23 3.72 -13.68 5.26
CA LEU A 23 3.91 -14.06 3.86
C LEU A 23 3.23 -15.39 3.54
N ARG A 24 3.39 -16.41 4.39
CA ARG A 24 2.68 -17.70 4.21
C ARG A 24 1.18 -17.52 4.18
N VAL A 25 0.65 -16.72 5.12
CA VAL A 25 -0.77 -16.40 5.17
C VAL A 25 -1.19 -15.71 3.87
N LEU A 26 -0.49 -14.68 3.41
CA LEU A 26 -0.81 -14.02 2.13
C LEU A 26 -0.77 -14.97 0.92
N GLU A 27 0.19 -15.89 0.86
CA GLU A 27 0.33 -16.87 -0.23
C GLU A 27 -0.81 -17.88 -0.25
N THR A 28 -1.17 -18.48 0.88
CA THR A 28 -2.32 -19.41 0.98
C THR A 28 -3.61 -18.75 0.51
N LEU A 29 -3.77 -17.50 0.88
CA LEU A 29 -4.95 -16.72 0.55
C LEU A 29 -5.02 -16.39 -0.95
N ASP A 30 -3.90 -16.10 -1.60
CA ASP A 30 -3.83 -15.88 -3.06
C ASP A 30 -4.26 -17.13 -3.86
N GLU A 31 -3.89 -18.32 -3.39
CA GLU A 31 -4.24 -19.59 -4.04
C GLU A 31 -5.74 -19.94 -3.92
N GLU A 32 -6.39 -19.58 -2.81
CA GLU A 32 -7.74 -20.04 -2.48
C GLU A 32 -8.85 -18.98 -2.66
N TRP A 33 -8.50 -17.69 -2.74
CA TRP A 33 -9.49 -16.62 -2.71
C TRP A 33 -10.11 -16.26 -4.04
N TRP A 34 -9.47 -16.53 -5.18
CA TRP A 34 -10.04 -16.14 -6.46
C TRP A 34 -11.01 -17.21 -6.97
N ASP A 35 -12.29 -16.87 -7.18
CA ASP A 35 -13.28 -17.81 -7.71
C ASP A 35 -13.37 -17.85 -9.26
N GLY A 36 -12.42 -17.23 -9.96
CA GLY A 36 -12.31 -17.25 -11.43
C GLY A 36 -13.31 -16.35 -12.16
N GLU A 37 -14.56 -16.25 -11.68
CA GLU A 37 -15.66 -15.53 -12.35
C GLU A 37 -16.23 -14.34 -11.56
N SER A 38 -16.37 -14.45 -10.25
CA SER A 38 -17.01 -13.48 -9.33
C SER A 38 -16.03 -12.69 -8.45
N GLY A 39 -14.75 -13.03 -8.48
CA GLY A 39 -13.63 -12.31 -7.88
C GLY A 39 -13.18 -12.83 -6.51
N LEU A 40 -12.76 -11.94 -5.60
CA LEU A 40 -12.22 -12.34 -4.29
C LEU A 40 -13.33 -12.90 -3.39
N ARG A 41 -13.17 -14.13 -2.92
CA ARG A 41 -14.08 -14.75 -1.93
C ARG A 41 -14.00 -14.00 -0.60
N HIS A 42 -15.16 -13.70 -0.03
CA HIS A 42 -15.21 -13.09 1.30
C HIS A 42 -14.89 -14.11 2.42
N VAL A 43 -15.29 -15.37 2.23
CA VAL A 43 -15.09 -16.46 3.20
C VAL A 43 -14.55 -17.68 2.49
N LEU A 44 -13.56 -18.33 3.10
CA LEU A 44 -13.06 -19.64 2.70
C LEU A 44 -13.92 -20.76 3.29
N GLY A 45 -14.23 -21.78 2.48
CA GLY A 45 -15.08 -22.91 2.88
C GLY A 45 -16.45 -22.94 2.19
N THR A 46 -17.08 -24.11 2.16
CA THR A 46 -18.31 -24.38 1.37
C THR A 46 -19.59 -23.82 1.99
N GLU A 47 -19.54 -23.39 3.25
CA GLU A 47 -20.72 -23.06 4.06
C GLU A 47 -21.25 -21.64 3.81
N HIS A 48 -20.48 -20.76 3.17
CA HIS A 48 -20.85 -19.37 2.88
C HIS A 48 -20.42 -18.90 1.46
N ALA A 49 -20.31 -19.84 0.51
CA ALA A 49 -19.68 -19.65 -0.80
C ALA A 49 -20.39 -18.72 -1.81
N GLY A 50 -21.16 -17.72 -1.36
CA GLY A 50 -21.97 -16.86 -2.22
C GLY A 50 -21.64 -15.36 -2.18
N VAL A 51 -20.74 -14.91 -1.30
CA VAL A 51 -20.34 -13.49 -1.21
C VAL A 51 -18.91 -13.36 -1.72
N SER A 52 -18.76 -12.62 -2.82
CA SER A 52 -17.47 -12.34 -3.45
C SER A 52 -17.37 -10.85 -3.79
N SER A 53 -16.13 -10.39 -3.93
CA SER A 53 -15.71 -9.05 -4.36
C SER A 53 -16.24 -7.92 -3.50
N LEU A 54 -16.22 -8.08 -2.17
CA LEU A 54 -16.46 -6.94 -1.30
C LEU A 54 -15.29 -5.96 -1.40
N LEU A 55 -15.60 -4.66 -1.41
CA LEU A 55 -14.58 -3.61 -1.49
C LEU A 55 -13.57 -3.70 -0.34
N SER A 56 -14.04 -4.09 0.86
CA SER A 56 -13.20 -4.28 2.04
C SER A 56 -12.15 -5.37 1.83
N ASP A 57 -12.49 -6.43 1.11
CA ASP A 57 -11.60 -7.56 0.86
C ASP A 57 -10.53 -7.10 -0.14
N HIS A 58 -10.94 -6.51 -1.26
CA HIS A 58 -10.03 -5.93 -2.25
C HIS A 58 -9.04 -4.94 -1.62
N ARG A 59 -9.52 -4.05 -0.75
CA ARG A 59 -8.66 -3.13 -0.01
C ARG A 59 -7.65 -3.87 0.85
N HIS A 60 -8.09 -4.80 1.70
CA HIS A 60 -7.22 -5.48 2.64
C HIS A 60 -6.16 -6.35 1.94
N VAL A 61 -6.54 -7.06 0.88
CA VAL A 61 -5.61 -7.84 0.07
C VAL A 61 -4.63 -6.93 -0.65
N GLY A 62 -5.12 -5.85 -1.26
CA GLY A 62 -4.28 -4.85 -1.93
C GLY A 62 -3.23 -4.22 -1.01
N GLN A 63 -3.63 -3.85 0.19
CA GLN A 63 -2.72 -3.31 1.22
C GLN A 63 -1.70 -4.36 1.68
N ALA A 64 -2.12 -5.61 1.85
CA ALA A 64 -1.23 -6.72 2.21
C ALA A 64 -0.18 -7.01 1.12
N LEU A 65 -0.57 -7.00 -0.15
CA LEU A 65 0.34 -7.18 -1.29
C LEU A 65 1.37 -6.04 -1.37
N VAL A 66 0.95 -4.79 -1.19
CA VAL A 66 1.86 -3.63 -1.15
C VAL A 66 2.84 -3.74 0.03
N ALA A 67 2.35 -4.11 1.22
CA ALA A 67 3.21 -4.29 2.39
C ALA A 67 4.20 -5.45 2.20
N ALA A 68 3.77 -6.56 1.59
CA ALA A 68 4.63 -7.69 1.27
C ALA A 68 5.73 -7.28 0.29
N PHE A 69 5.38 -6.52 -0.77
CA PHE A 69 6.36 -5.97 -1.71
C PHE A 69 7.40 -5.09 -1.01
N GLN A 70 6.98 -4.20 -0.11
CA GLN A 70 7.92 -3.34 0.63
C GLN A 70 8.85 -4.14 1.54
N SER A 71 8.33 -5.18 2.19
CA SER A 71 9.08 -6.05 3.10
C SER A 71 10.02 -7.04 2.40
N THR A 72 9.73 -7.43 1.16
CA THR A 72 10.50 -8.46 0.44
C THR A 72 11.29 -7.93 -0.75
N GLY A 73 10.85 -6.84 -1.37
CA GLY A 73 11.33 -6.37 -2.66
C GLY A 73 10.90 -7.25 -3.85
N ASP A 74 10.12 -8.31 -3.62
CA ASP A 74 9.69 -9.25 -4.66
C ASP A 74 8.59 -8.64 -5.53
N GLN A 75 8.93 -8.42 -6.80
CA GLN A 75 8.07 -7.81 -7.81
C GLN A 75 6.77 -8.58 -8.04
N ALA A 76 6.72 -9.88 -7.74
CA ALA A 76 5.50 -10.67 -7.88
C ALA A 76 4.35 -10.14 -6.99
N PHE A 77 4.66 -9.57 -5.81
CA PHE A 77 3.63 -8.96 -4.97
C PHE A 77 3.10 -7.65 -5.57
N LEU A 78 3.96 -6.82 -6.15
CA LEU A 78 3.53 -5.58 -6.81
C LEU A 78 2.68 -5.87 -8.04
N GLN A 79 3.10 -6.82 -8.88
CA GLN A 79 2.34 -7.24 -10.07
C GLN A 79 0.95 -7.77 -9.69
N ARG A 80 0.85 -8.56 -8.62
CA ARG A 80 -0.44 -9.01 -8.07
C ARG A 80 -1.29 -7.84 -7.56
N ALA A 81 -0.70 -6.85 -6.89
CA ALA A 81 -1.41 -5.67 -6.44
C ALA A 81 -1.98 -4.85 -7.63
N GLU A 82 -1.21 -4.70 -8.71
CA GLU A 82 -1.66 -4.04 -9.94
C GLU A 82 -2.77 -4.82 -10.64
N HIS A 83 -2.68 -6.15 -10.66
CA HIS A 83 -3.73 -7.01 -11.19
C HIS A 83 -5.04 -6.88 -10.39
N LEU A 84 -4.95 -6.93 -9.06
CA LEU A 84 -6.09 -6.73 -8.18
C LEU A 84 -6.69 -5.33 -8.34
N ALA A 85 -5.88 -4.29 -8.54
CA ALA A 85 -6.37 -2.95 -8.79
C ALA A 85 -7.24 -2.90 -10.06
N ALA A 86 -6.74 -3.46 -11.17
CA ALA A 86 -7.49 -3.52 -12.43
C ALA A 86 -8.83 -4.27 -12.27
N GLN A 87 -8.84 -5.39 -11.54
CA GLN A 87 -10.06 -6.14 -11.25
C GLN A 87 -11.03 -5.36 -10.38
N THR A 88 -10.52 -4.68 -9.35
CA THR A 88 -11.31 -3.82 -8.47
C THR A 88 -12.02 -2.72 -9.25
N GLN A 89 -11.32 -2.09 -10.19
CA GLN A 89 -11.94 -1.08 -11.07
C GLN A 89 -13.04 -1.69 -11.94
N ALA A 90 -12.75 -2.82 -12.59
CA ALA A 90 -13.71 -3.49 -13.46
C ALA A 90 -15.00 -3.92 -12.72
N LEU A 91 -14.87 -4.36 -11.47
CA LEU A 91 -15.98 -4.91 -10.69
C LEU A 91 -16.74 -3.86 -9.88
N LEU A 92 -16.04 -2.86 -9.33
CA LEU A 92 -16.55 -2.00 -8.27
C LEU A 92 -16.49 -0.50 -8.58
N GLU A 93 -15.70 -0.03 -9.55
CA GLU A 93 -15.61 1.41 -9.83
C GLU A 93 -16.91 1.94 -10.47
N ASP A 94 -17.38 3.06 -9.95
CA ASP A 94 -18.37 3.88 -10.64
C ASP A 94 -17.65 4.69 -11.73
N ALA A 95 -17.70 4.19 -12.97
CA ALA A 95 -17.03 4.82 -14.10
C ALA A 95 -17.55 6.25 -14.40
N GLN A 96 -18.77 6.60 -13.95
CA GLN A 96 -19.37 7.91 -14.23
C GLN A 96 -19.01 8.94 -13.15
N GLU A 97 -19.21 8.60 -11.88
CA GLU A 97 -19.03 9.54 -10.77
C GLU A 97 -17.73 9.34 -9.98
N GLY A 98 -16.99 8.28 -10.27
CA GLY A 98 -15.83 7.86 -9.48
C GLY A 98 -16.21 7.23 -8.15
N GLY A 99 -15.19 6.69 -7.48
CA GLY A 99 -15.34 5.90 -6.27
C GLY A 99 -15.74 4.46 -6.57
N PHE A 100 -15.83 3.68 -5.50
CA PHE A 100 -16.05 2.25 -5.55
C PHE A 100 -17.29 1.88 -4.74
N TYR A 101 -18.12 1.04 -5.31
CA TYR A 101 -19.21 0.39 -4.61
C TYR A 101 -18.69 -0.64 -3.62
N ASP A 102 -19.44 -0.88 -2.54
CA ASP A 102 -19.10 -1.85 -1.49
C ASP A 102 -19.07 -3.31 -1.98
N ARG A 103 -19.72 -3.59 -3.11
CA ARG A 103 -19.83 -4.91 -3.74
C ARG A 103 -20.35 -4.79 -5.18
N PRO A 104 -20.25 -5.85 -6.01
CA PRO A 104 -20.87 -5.85 -7.33
C PRO A 104 -22.39 -5.75 -7.22
N GLY A 105 -23.03 -5.16 -8.23
CA GLY A 105 -24.49 -5.15 -8.31
C GLY A 105 -25.05 -6.57 -8.43
N SER A 106 -26.03 -6.94 -7.60
CA SER A 106 -26.69 -8.25 -7.69
C SER A 106 -28.16 -8.14 -8.08
N ARG A 107 -28.62 -9.10 -8.89
CA ARG A 107 -30.04 -9.28 -9.21
C ARG A 107 -30.64 -10.25 -8.20
N GLY A 108 -31.12 -9.78 -7.04
CA GLY A 108 -31.90 -10.65 -6.14
C GLY A 108 -31.95 -10.31 -4.65
N THR A 109 -31.26 -9.27 -4.19
CA THR A 109 -31.31 -8.87 -2.77
C THR A 109 -32.63 -8.14 -2.45
N LEU A 110 -33.01 -7.99 -1.17
CA LEU A 110 -34.28 -7.36 -0.77
C LEU A 110 -34.06 -5.93 -0.24
N GLY A 111 -35.02 -5.03 -0.50
CA GLY A 111 -35.01 -3.67 0.05
C GLY A 111 -33.78 -2.84 -0.33
N LEU A 112 -33.25 -2.05 0.62
CA LEU A 112 -32.05 -1.22 0.42
C LEU A 112 -30.78 -2.05 0.14
N LEU A 113 -30.76 -3.34 0.50
CA LEU A 113 -29.66 -4.25 0.14
C LEU A 113 -29.60 -4.54 -1.36
N LYS A 114 -30.52 -4.02 -2.18
CA LYS A 114 -30.42 -4.00 -3.65
C LYS A 114 -29.45 -2.97 -4.20
N MET A 115 -29.16 -1.93 -3.43
CA MET A 115 -28.39 -0.79 -3.91
C MET A 115 -27.00 -0.85 -3.29
N PRO A 116 -25.96 -1.19 -4.07
CA PRO A 116 -24.59 -0.97 -3.63
C PRO A 116 -24.40 0.50 -3.29
N ILE A 117 -23.63 0.75 -2.24
CA ILE A 117 -23.29 2.10 -1.78
C ILE A 117 -21.80 2.35 -1.99
N LYS A 118 -21.37 3.60 -1.90
CA LYS A 118 -19.94 3.98 -1.93
C LYS A 118 -19.51 4.43 -0.53
N PRO A 119 -19.13 3.54 0.40
CA PRO A 119 -18.84 3.92 1.78
C PRO A 119 -17.65 4.86 1.83
N ALA A 120 -17.80 6.04 2.47
CA ALA A 120 -16.75 7.05 2.50
C ALA A 120 -15.42 6.54 3.08
N GLN A 121 -15.46 5.77 4.16
CA GLN A 121 -14.24 5.24 4.80
C GLN A 121 -13.47 4.29 3.88
N GLU A 122 -14.15 3.32 3.28
CA GLU A 122 -13.52 2.36 2.36
C GLU A 122 -12.97 3.09 1.13
N ASN A 123 -13.73 4.03 0.56
CA ASN A 123 -13.28 4.82 -0.59
C ASN A 123 -12.03 5.66 -0.28
N LEU A 124 -11.95 6.30 0.89
CA LEU A 124 -10.73 7.04 1.27
C LEU A 124 -9.53 6.10 1.43
N HIS A 125 -9.71 4.90 1.98
CA HIS A 125 -8.63 3.92 2.00
C HIS A 125 -8.24 3.41 0.61
N MET A 126 -9.21 3.23 -0.30
CA MET A 126 -8.92 2.89 -1.70
C MET A 126 -8.09 4.00 -2.35
N ALA A 127 -8.46 5.28 -2.17
CA ALA A 127 -7.67 6.39 -2.67
C ALA A 127 -6.23 6.36 -2.16
N LEU A 128 -6.03 6.09 -0.87
CA LEU A 128 -4.69 5.92 -0.29
C LEU A 128 -3.91 4.75 -0.89
N TRP A 129 -4.58 3.62 -1.15
CA TRP A 129 -3.97 2.45 -1.77
C TRP A 129 -3.57 2.72 -3.23
N TYR A 130 -4.40 3.41 -4.01
CA TYR A 130 -4.04 3.85 -5.36
C TYR A 130 -2.88 4.87 -5.35
N LEU A 131 -2.79 5.72 -4.33
CA LEU A 131 -1.62 6.58 -4.15
C LEU A 131 -0.35 5.78 -3.81
N ASP A 132 -0.45 4.68 -3.06
CA ASP A 132 0.66 3.74 -2.86
C ASP A 132 1.10 3.12 -4.19
N LEU A 133 0.15 2.64 -5.01
CA LEU A 133 0.46 2.09 -6.34
C LEU A 133 1.13 3.12 -7.24
N TYR A 134 0.63 4.37 -7.27
CA TYR A 134 1.28 5.46 -7.98
C TYR A 134 2.72 5.66 -7.52
N GLN A 135 2.97 5.72 -6.21
CA GLN A 135 4.33 5.91 -5.67
C GLN A 135 5.30 4.80 -6.09
N LEU A 136 4.80 3.55 -6.14
CA LEU A 136 5.62 2.37 -6.42
C LEU A 136 5.86 2.15 -7.92
N THR A 137 4.92 2.57 -8.77
CA THR A 137 4.92 2.24 -10.20
C THR A 137 5.11 3.46 -11.12
N GLN A 138 4.87 4.67 -10.61
CA GLN A 138 4.83 5.94 -11.35
C GLN A 138 3.79 5.98 -12.48
N LYS A 139 2.80 5.08 -12.45
CA LYS A 139 1.70 5.01 -13.42
C LYS A 139 0.63 6.08 -13.12
N PRO A 140 0.47 7.13 -13.95
CA PRO A 140 -0.39 8.26 -13.64
C PRO A 140 -1.88 7.89 -13.50
N GLU A 141 -2.32 6.80 -14.12
CA GLU A 141 -3.69 6.28 -14.02
C GLU A 141 -4.10 6.03 -12.56
N TYR A 142 -3.18 5.57 -11.70
CA TYR A 142 -3.50 5.33 -10.29
C TYR A 142 -3.76 6.62 -9.53
N ARG A 143 -3.02 7.69 -9.86
CA ARG A 143 -3.26 9.02 -9.29
C ARG A 143 -4.60 9.58 -9.75
N VAL A 144 -4.97 9.38 -11.01
CA VAL A 144 -6.28 9.78 -11.55
C VAL A 144 -7.42 9.02 -10.86
N THR A 145 -7.29 7.71 -10.65
CA THR A 145 -8.27 6.91 -9.91
C THR A 145 -8.42 7.41 -8.48
N ALA A 146 -7.31 7.67 -7.77
CA ALA A 146 -7.35 8.23 -6.42
C ALA A 146 -8.08 9.59 -6.37
N GLU A 147 -7.83 10.48 -7.34
CA GLU A 147 -8.51 11.78 -7.44
C GLU A 147 -10.03 11.61 -7.59
N ARG A 148 -10.46 10.75 -8.51
CA ARG A 148 -11.88 10.45 -8.76
C ARG A 148 -12.55 9.90 -7.51
N THR A 149 -11.88 9.00 -6.79
CA THR A 149 -12.38 8.43 -5.54
C THR A 149 -12.46 9.47 -4.40
N ILE A 150 -11.50 10.39 -4.28
CA ILE A 150 -11.58 11.47 -3.28
C ILE A 150 -12.77 12.39 -3.60
N ARG A 151 -12.96 12.75 -4.88
CA ARG A 151 -14.08 13.59 -5.31
C ARG A 151 -15.44 12.94 -5.08
N SER A 152 -15.56 11.63 -5.29
CA SER A 152 -16.82 10.92 -5.05
C SER A 152 -17.22 10.95 -3.57
N VAL A 153 -16.26 10.86 -2.65
CA VAL A 153 -16.51 11.00 -1.20
C VAL A 153 -17.02 12.39 -0.86
N LEU A 154 -16.37 13.44 -1.40
CA LEU A 154 -16.76 14.83 -1.17
C LEU A 154 -18.13 15.20 -1.77
N SER A 155 -18.54 14.50 -2.83
CA SER A 155 -19.80 14.75 -3.53
C SER A 155 -20.98 13.96 -2.94
N ALA A 156 -20.69 12.96 -2.10
CA ALA A 156 -21.70 12.09 -1.52
C ALA A 156 -22.39 12.73 -0.31
N LYS A 157 -23.70 12.50 -0.18
CA LYS A 157 -24.51 12.93 0.97
C LYS A 157 -24.35 11.94 2.15
N GLN A 158 -23.16 11.84 2.70
CA GLN A 158 -22.83 10.95 3.83
C GLN A 158 -21.83 11.61 4.80
N PRO A 159 -21.75 11.17 6.07
CA PRO A 159 -20.73 11.64 7.00
C PRO A 159 -19.32 11.36 6.46
N ILE A 160 -18.47 12.38 6.46
CA ILE A 160 -17.08 12.26 6.04
C ILE A 160 -16.22 11.86 7.26
N PRO A 161 -15.42 10.79 7.19
CA PRO A 161 -14.44 10.45 8.22
C PRO A 161 -13.32 11.50 8.26
N ILE A 162 -13.50 12.58 9.03
CA ILE A 162 -12.69 13.82 8.95
C ILE A 162 -11.19 13.55 9.09
N ALA A 163 -10.77 12.72 10.05
CA ALA A 163 -9.35 12.42 10.26
C ALA A 163 -8.72 11.66 9.06
N LEU A 164 -9.45 10.69 8.50
CA LEU A 164 -9.00 9.94 7.33
C LEU A 164 -9.00 10.82 6.07
N MET A 165 -9.99 11.70 5.93
CA MET A 165 -10.02 12.69 4.85
C MET A 165 -8.83 13.65 4.95
N GLY A 166 -8.52 14.13 6.16
CA GLY A 166 -7.33 14.96 6.41
C GLY A 166 -6.04 14.28 6.00
N LYS A 167 -5.85 13.02 6.41
CA LYS A 167 -4.70 12.19 5.98
C LYS A 167 -4.66 12.00 4.46
N THR A 168 -5.81 11.76 3.84
CA THR A 168 -5.91 11.53 2.39
C THR A 168 -5.58 12.81 1.61
N ALA A 169 -6.09 13.96 2.06
CA ALA A 169 -5.79 15.25 1.47
C ALA A 169 -4.30 15.60 1.62
N ASP A 170 -3.73 15.38 2.80
CA ASP A 170 -2.30 15.61 3.06
C ASP A 170 -1.44 14.80 2.08
N LEU A 171 -1.66 13.49 1.98
CA LEU A 171 -0.90 12.61 1.09
C LEU A 171 -1.19 12.85 -0.40
N TRP A 172 -2.36 13.39 -0.75
CA TRP A 172 -2.66 13.79 -2.13
C TRP A 172 -1.85 15.00 -2.59
N PHE A 173 -1.74 16.03 -1.74
CA PHE A 173 -1.07 17.29 -2.07
C PHE A 173 0.44 17.23 -1.86
N ARG A 174 0.87 16.68 -0.72
CA ARG A 174 2.29 16.60 -0.34
C ARG A 174 2.99 15.39 -0.95
N GLY A 175 2.25 14.30 -1.16
CA GLY A 175 2.82 13.03 -1.58
C GLY A 175 3.27 12.20 -0.37
N LYS A 176 3.99 11.11 -0.65
CA LYS A 176 4.50 10.19 0.37
C LYS A 176 6.02 10.32 0.47
N ILE A 177 6.52 10.20 1.69
CA ILE A 177 7.95 9.95 1.89
C ILE A 177 8.21 8.47 1.63
N HIS A 178 9.30 8.20 0.94
CA HIS A 178 9.83 6.85 0.82
C HIS A 178 11.28 6.81 1.31
N VAL A 179 11.58 5.78 2.09
CA VAL A 179 12.91 5.50 2.64
C VAL A 179 13.47 4.29 1.91
N ALA A 180 14.48 4.52 1.07
CA ALA A 180 15.20 3.46 0.38
C ALA A 180 16.44 3.09 1.17
N VAL A 181 16.55 1.82 1.59
CA VAL A 181 17.75 1.27 2.23
C VAL A 181 18.44 0.34 1.24
N VAL A 182 19.68 0.64 0.87
CA VAL A 182 20.48 -0.22 -0.02
C VAL A 182 21.53 -0.95 0.81
N GLY A 183 21.42 -2.27 0.89
CA GLY A 183 22.31 -3.09 1.72
C GLY A 183 21.83 -4.54 1.85
N GLU A 184 22.72 -5.43 2.30
CA GLU A 184 22.37 -6.83 2.53
C GLU A 184 21.38 -6.96 3.69
N PRO A 185 20.26 -7.71 3.57
CA PRO A 185 19.23 -7.80 4.62
C PRO A 185 19.74 -8.33 5.97
N ASN A 186 20.78 -9.17 5.96
CA ASN A 186 21.38 -9.75 7.16
C ASN A 186 22.49 -8.89 7.77
N ASP A 187 22.87 -7.78 7.12
CA ASP A 187 23.86 -6.85 7.67
C ASP A 187 23.27 -6.07 8.86
N PRO A 188 23.96 -6.01 10.02
CA PRO A 188 23.46 -5.30 11.20
C PRO A 188 23.15 -3.82 10.97
N LEU A 189 23.93 -3.14 10.11
CA LEU A 189 23.72 -1.74 9.76
C LEU A 189 22.50 -1.57 8.86
N THR A 190 22.29 -2.45 7.88
CA THR A 190 21.06 -2.46 7.07
C THR A 190 19.84 -2.58 8.00
N ARG A 191 19.86 -3.53 8.94
CA ARG A 191 18.77 -3.74 9.90
C ARG A 191 18.53 -2.50 10.77
N ALA A 192 19.59 -1.86 11.26
CA ALA A 192 19.49 -0.65 12.06
C ALA A 192 18.89 0.53 11.27
N LEU A 193 19.28 0.70 10.00
CA LEU A 193 18.72 1.72 9.10
C LEU A 193 17.24 1.46 8.81
N VAL A 194 16.85 0.22 8.56
CA VAL A 194 15.45 -0.17 8.34
C VAL A 194 14.62 0.09 9.60
N LEU A 195 15.11 -0.31 10.78
CA LEU A 195 14.44 -0.09 12.06
C LEU A 195 14.20 1.40 12.31
N GLU A 196 15.23 2.25 12.16
CA GLU A 196 15.05 3.69 12.32
C GLU A 196 14.10 4.27 11.25
N GLY A 197 14.19 3.74 10.02
CA GLY A 197 13.28 4.02 8.93
C GLY A 197 11.82 3.74 9.30
N HIS A 198 11.51 2.70 10.07
CA HIS A 198 10.16 2.43 10.57
C HIS A 198 9.80 3.22 11.84
N ARG A 199 10.78 3.50 12.72
CA ARG A 199 10.55 4.13 14.04
C ARG A 199 10.01 5.55 13.93
N VAL A 200 10.49 6.33 12.97
CA VAL A 200 10.05 7.72 12.77
C VAL A 200 8.61 7.70 12.25
N TYR A 201 7.68 8.40 12.88
CA TYR A 201 6.32 8.44 12.33
C TYR A 201 6.20 9.50 11.24
N TYR A 202 5.73 9.11 10.05
CA TYR A 202 5.19 10.02 9.04
C TYR A 202 4.03 9.35 8.31
N PRO A 203 2.86 10.00 8.14
CA PRO A 203 1.72 9.40 7.47
C PRO A 203 2.09 8.85 6.09
N GLY A 204 1.72 7.59 5.81
CA GLY A 204 1.90 6.99 4.49
C GLY A 204 3.35 6.80 4.06
N LYS A 205 4.32 6.90 4.99
CA LYS A 205 5.73 6.62 4.72
C LYS A 205 5.93 5.17 4.31
N LEU A 206 6.74 4.98 3.27
CA LEU A 206 7.12 3.67 2.77
C LEU A 206 8.60 3.41 3.09
N VAL A 207 8.94 2.17 3.46
CA VAL A 207 10.34 1.76 3.70
C VAL A 207 10.61 0.53 2.84
N ARG A 208 11.69 0.55 2.04
CA ARG A 208 12.05 -0.56 1.16
C ARG A 208 13.53 -0.85 1.25
N VAL A 209 13.86 -2.15 1.32
CA VAL A 209 15.23 -2.65 1.26
C VAL A 209 15.55 -3.08 -0.17
N PHE A 210 16.71 -2.65 -0.66
CA PHE A 210 17.25 -2.98 -1.96
C PHE A 210 18.51 -3.82 -1.82
N ASN A 211 18.52 -4.97 -2.51
CA ASN A 211 19.69 -5.82 -2.58
C ASN A 211 20.79 -5.11 -3.37
N PRO A 212 22.01 -4.96 -2.83
CA PRO A 212 23.11 -4.26 -3.49
C PRO A 212 23.64 -4.97 -4.74
N ALA A 213 23.32 -6.26 -4.94
CA ALA A 213 23.61 -7.00 -6.17
C ALA A 213 22.76 -6.54 -7.36
N LEU A 214 21.63 -5.85 -7.12
CA LEU A 214 20.84 -5.23 -8.18
C LEU A 214 21.62 -4.07 -8.78
N LYS A 215 21.81 -4.08 -10.11
CA LYS A 215 22.39 -2.93 -10.82
C LYS A 215 21.37 -1.80 -10.83
N ASN A 216 21.73 -0.65 -10.25
CA ASN A 216 20.90 0.56 -10.18
C ASN A 216 19.50 0.28 -9.60
N PRO A 217 19.39 -0.06 -8.31
CA PRO A 217 18.09 -0.24 -7.69
C PRO A 217 17.26 1.03 -7.83
N GLN A 218 16.01 0.86 -8.26
CA GLN A 218 15.11 1.95 -8.60
C GLN A 218 13.82 1.93 -7.79
N TRP A 219 13.33 3.13 -7.48
CA TRP A 219 11.99 3.39 -6.99
C TRP A 219 11.38 4.49 -7.87
N GLY A 220 10.48 4.09 -8.76
CA GLY A 220 10.07 4.97 -9.85
C GLY A 220 11.28 5.34 -10.72
N GLU A 221 11.48 6.64 -10.93
CA GLU A 221 12.60 7.17 -11.73
C GLU A 221 13.89 7.39 -10.92
N ILE A 222 13.83 7.25 -9.59
CA ILE A 222 14.97 7.51 -8.69
C ILE A 222 15.88 6.28 -8.63
N VAL A 223 17.17 6.49 -8.87
CA VAL A 223 18.21 5.46 -8.75
C VAL A 223 18.97 5.63 -7.44
N PHE A 224 19.11 4.55 -6.67
CA PHE A 224 19.82 4.57 -5.38
C PHE A 224 21.21 3.95 -5.52
N PRO A 225 22.30 4.74 -5.40
CA PRO A 225 23.65 4.22 -5.52
C PRO A 225 24.06 3.41 -4.28
N TYR A 226 24.87 2.36 -4.49
CA TYR A 226 25.49 1.59 -3.43
C TYR A 226 26.99 1.94 -3.30
N PRO A 227 27.42 2.67 -2.26
CA PRO A 227 28.80 3.11 -2.08
C PRO A 227 29.72 2.03 -1.47
N GLY A 228 29.32 0.75 -1.52
CA GLY A 228 30.07 -0.37 -0.93
C GLY A 228 29.79 -0.61 0.56
N HIS A 229 28.81 0.07 1.15
CA HIS A 229 28.34 -0.14 2.51
C HIS A 229 26.84 0.21 2.63
N PRO A 230 26.09 -0.36 3.60
CA PRO A 230 24.68 -0.05 3.77
C PRO A 230 24.40 1.44 3.95
N VAL A 231 23.36 1.92 3.27
CA VAL A 231 22.99 3.34 3.19
C VAL A 231 21.48 3.48 3.09
N ALA A 232 20.92 4.53 3.70
CA ALA A 232 19.53 4.92 3.53
C ALA A 232 19.39 6.28 2.82
N PHE A 233 18.26 6.48 2.16
CA PHE A 233 17.86 7.74 1.54
C PHE A 233 16.42 8.03 1.93
N ALA A 234 16.13 9.24 2.39
CA ALA A 234 14.76 9.71 2.57
C ALA A 234 14.40 10.59 1.37
N CYS A 235 13.28 10.29 0.71
CA CYS A 235 12.89 10.96 -0.52
C CYS A 235 11.40 11.29 -0.54
N THR A 236 11.07 12.38 -1.23
CA THR A 236 9.74 12.72 -1.74
C THR A 236 9.77 12.57 -3.26
N ASP A 237 8.69 12.92 -3.96
CA ASP A 237 8.67 12.93 -5.44
C ASP A 237 9.61 13.99 -6.04
N ARG A 238 10.14 14.92 -5.24
CA ARG A 238 10.91 16.08 -5.71
C ARG A 238 12.34 16.14 -5.18
N VAL A 239 12.56 15.64 -3.96
CA VAL A 239 13.82 15.83 -3.23
C VAL A 239 14.21 14.52 -2.57
N CYS A 240 15.49 14.19 -2.63
CA CYS A 240 16.10 13.13 -1.84
C CYS A 240 17.17 13.70 -0.91
N SER A 241 17.31 13.10 0.26
CA SER A 241 18.41 13.37 1.19
C SER A 241 19.75 12.89 0.60
N PRO A 242 20.89 13.39 1.10
CA PRO A 242 22.17 12.73 0.92
C PRO A 242 22.15 11.28 1.47
N PRO A 243 23.11 10.43 1.05
CA PRO A 243 23.36 9.11 1.64
C PRO A 243 23.46 9.14 3.18
N VAL A 244 22.53 8.48 3.88
CA VAL A 244 22.53 8.36 5.33
C VAL A 244 23.17 7.03 5.73
N ARG A 245 24.37 7.09 6.30
CA ARG A 245 25.09 5.91 6.81
C ARG A 245 24.74 5.56 8.25
N TYR A 246 24.52 6.58 9.08
CA TYR A 246 24.35 6.45 10.52
C TYR A 246 22.86 6.51 10.88
N PRO A 247 22.27 5.43 11.43
CA PRO A 247 20.83 5.38 11.75
C PRO A 247 20.35 6.57 12.57
N GLU A 248 21.11 7.03 13.55
CA GLU A 248 20.78 8.18 14.40
C GLU A 248 20.50 9.48 13.63
N ASN A 249 21.00 9.61 12.40
CA ASN A 249 20.77 10.79 11.55
C ASN A 249 19.55 10.64 10.63
N LEU A 250 19.01 9.42 10.46
CA LEU A 250 17.94 9.17 9.49
C LEU A 250 16.65 9.90 9.85
N ALA A 251 16.33 10.02 11.14
CA ALA A 251 15.16 10.76 11.60
C ALA A 251 15.18 12.24 11.18
N ALA A 252 16.32 12.92 11.36
CA ALA A 252 16.49 14.30 10.94
C ALA A 252 16.35 14.43 9.41
N ASN A 253 16.97 13.52 8.64
CA ASN A 253 16.88 13.54 7.18
C ASN A 253 15.44 13.32 6.68
N ILE A 254 14.67 12.45 7.33
CA ILE A 254 13.25 12.24 7.01
C ILE A 254 12.44 13.52 7.26
N LEU A 255 12.67 14.21 8.37
CA LEU A 255 11.94 15.44 8.70
C LEU A 255 12.37 16.62 7.81
N ASP A 256 13.64 16.70 7.45
CA ASP A 256 14.16 17.76 6.58
C ASP A 256 13.55 17.68 5.18
N VAL A 257 13.47 16.48 4.56
CA VAL A 257 12.89 16.35 3.21
C VAL A 257 11.41 16.72 3.14
N VAL A 258 10.66 16.57 4.24
CA VAL A 258 9.28 17.06 4.37
C VAL A 258 9.20 18.57 4.42
N GLY A 259 10.18 19.21 5.06
CA GLY A 259 10.23 20.66 5.21
C GLY A 259 10.42 21.42 3.87
N TYR A 260 10.80 20.72 2.80
CA TYR A 260 10.98 21.28 1.46
C TYR A 260 9.75 21.12 0.55
N GLU A 261 8.61 20.60 1.05
CA GLU A 261 7.35 20.42 0.31
C GLU A 261 6.47 21.67 0.20
#